data_AF-A0A199VSS0-F1
#
_entry.id   AF-A0A199VSS0-F1
#
_cell.length_a   1.000
_cell.length_b   1.000
_cell.length_c   1.000
_cell.angle_alpha   90.00
_cell.angle_beta   90.00
_cell.angle_gamma   90.00
#
_symmetry.space_group_name_H-M   'P 1'
#
loop_
_entity.id
_entity.type
_entity.pdbx_description
1 polymer ?
#
loop_
_entity_poly.entity_id
_entity_poly.type
_entity_poly.pdbx_seq_one_letter_code
_entity_poly.pdbx_strand_id
1 'polypeptide(L)'
;VPQRLYSLDELKLNGIDTSSFLSPVDFTLGSIERNLQFAALLGGFSAWVAFGFSPAQILYISLGLLFLWSVDLVSFNGGLRNLLLDTIGHSFSQKYHNRVVQHEAGHFLIAYLLGVLPKGYTLTSWEALIKEGSLNVQAGTTFVDFEFLEEIDTGKVSAKMLNRFSCIALAGVATEYLLYGYSEGGLADIGKLDGLLKSLGFTQKKADSQVRWAVLNTILLLRRHERARLQLAEAMSSGMSVGSCIGVIEMNIDSADVEMQ
;
A
#
# COMPACT_ATOMS: atom_id res chain seq x y z
N VAL A 1 16.88 -8.92 14.83
CA VAL A 1 16.22 -10.09 15.50
C VAL A 1 16.65 -11.37 14.80
N PRO A 2 17.14 -12.40 15.51
CA PRO A 2 17.52 -13.67 14.88
C PRO A 2 16.33 -14.34 14.19
N GLN A 3 16.57 -15.00 13.05
CA GLN A 3 15.53 -15.75 12.34
C GLN A 3 15.12 -16.97 13.18
N ARG A 4 13.97 -16.86 13.83
CA ARG A 4 13.26 -17.97 14.49
C ARG A 4 12.02 -18.31 13.68
N LEU A 5 11.73 -19.60 13.56
CA LEU A 5 10.47 -20.07 12.99
C LEU A 5 9.35 -19.81 14.00
N TYR A 6 8.42 -18.92 13.63
CA TYR A 6 7.27 -18.60 14.46
C TYR A 6 6.03 -19.40 14.05
N SER A 7 5.32 -19.93 15.05
CA SER A 7 4.01 -20.56 14.83
C SER A 7 2.90 -19.51 14.76
N LEU A 8 1.74 -19.90 14.22
CA LEU A 8 0.55 -19.03 14.23
C LEU A 8 0.08 -18.75 15.67
N ASP A 9 0.26 -19.71 16.58
CA ASP A 9 -0.11 -19.55 17.99
C ASP A 9 0.81 -18.56 18.70
N GLU A 10 2.10 -18.54 18.39
CA GLU A 10 3.04 -17.53 18.90
C GLU A 10 2.68 -16.11 18.42
N LEU A 11 2.18 -15.96 17.19
CA LEU A 11 1.68 -14.67 16.71
C LEU A 11 0.41 -14.25 17.46
N LYS A 12 -0.54 -15.17 17.67
CA LYS A 12 -1.75 -14.90 18.47
C LYS A 12 -1.42 -14.52 19.91
N LEU A 13 -0.42 -15.16 20.52
CA LEU A 13 0.07 -14.79 21.86
C LEU A 13 0.63 -13.37 21.93
N ASN A 14 1.13 -12.84 20.81
CA ASN A 14 1.57 -11.44 20.68
C ASN A 14 0.44 -10.48 20.27
N GLY A 15 -0.82 -10.96 20.28
CA GLY A 15 -2.00 -10.21 19.90
C GLY A 15 -2.09 -9.94 18.40
N ILE A 16 -1.59 -10.85 17.56
CA ILE A 16 -1.62 -10.73 16.10
C ILE A 16 -2.53 -11.83 15.53
N ASP A 17 -3.68 -11.42 15.01
CA ASP A 17 -4.56 -12.31 14.24
C ASP A 17 -4.14 -12.31 12.76
N THR A 18 -3.48 -13.38 12.34
CA THR A 18 -2.98 -13.53 10.97
C THR A 18 -4.10 -13.60 9.93
N SER A 19 -5.30 -14.01 10.32
CA SER A 19 -6.43 -14.12 9.38
C SER A 19 -6.91 -12.73 8.94
N SER A 20 -7.04 -11.79 9.88
CA SER A 20 -7.40 -10.39 9.60
C SER A 20 -6.25 -9.56 9.03
N PHE A 21 -5.00 -9.98 9.25
CA PHE A 21 -3.81 -9.26 8.78
C PHE A 21 -3.50 -9.51 7.29
N LEU A 22 -3.53 -10.77 6.85
CA LEU A 22 -3.15 -11.18 5.49
C LEU A 22 -4.33 -11.25 4.51
N SER A 23 -5.51 -10.80 4.92
CA SER A 23 -6.67 -10.66 4.02
C SER A 23 -7.17 -9.22 4.02
N PRO A 24 -6.47 -8.29 3.34
CA PRO A 24 -6.98 -6.94 3.17
C PRO A 24 -8.35 -6.99 2.48
N VAL A 25 -9.32 -6.26 3.02
CA VAL A 25 -10.67 -6.15 2.43
C VAL A 25 -10.98 -4.68 2.18
N ASP A 26 -11.08 -4.29 0.92
CA ASP A 26 -11.38 -2.92 0.48
C ASP A 26 -12.85 -2.51 0.76
N PHE A 27 -13.16 -2.23 2.03
CA PHE A 27 -14.51 -1.84 2.42
C PHE A 27 -14.85 -0.40 2.02
N THR A 28 -13.94 0.56 2.25
CA THR A 28 -14.22 1.97 1.99
C THR A 28 -14.29 2.27 0.51
N LEU A 29 -13.24 1.91 -0.24
CA LEU A 29 -13.19 2.10 -1.68
C LEU A 29 -14.31 1.33 -2.40
N GLY A 30 -14.57 0.09 -1.98
CA GLY A 30 -15.67 -0.72 -2.52
C GLY A 30 -17.06 -0.11 -2.27
N SER A 31 -17.27 0.54 -1.12
CA SER A 31 -18.52 1.26 -0.86
C SER A 31 -18.65 2.52 -1.73
N ILE A 32 -17.55 3.25 -1.94
CA ILE A 32 -17.54 4.43 -2.82
C ILE A 32 -17.81 4.01 -4.27
N GLU A 33 -17.15 2.96 -4.75
CA GLU A 33 -17.36 2.41 -6.08
C GLU A 33 -18.83 2.02 -6.29
N ARG A 34 -19.43 1.28 -5.35
CA ARG A 34 -20.84 0.90 -5.43
C ARG A 34 -21.77 2.11 -5.48
N ASN A 35 -21.51 3.13 -4.66
CA ASN A 35 -22.32 4.36 -4.64
C ASN A 35 -22.17 5.15 -5.96
N LEU A 36 -20.97 5.20 -6.54
CA LEU A 36 -20.73 5.80 -7.84
C LEU A 36 -21.45 5.04 -8.96
N GLN A 37 -21.46 3.72 -8.92
CA GLN A 37 -22.22 2.90 -9.88
C GLN A 37 -23.72 3.18 -9.80
N PHE A 38 -24.29 3.27 -8.59
CA PHE A 38 -25.69 3.66 -8.40
C PHE A 38 -25.96 5.07 -8.92
N ALA A 39 -25.08 6.04 -8.61
CA ALA A 39 -25.19 7.40 -9.10
C ALA A 39 -25.09 7.48 -10.64
N ALA A 40 -24.22 6.69 -11.26
CA ALA A 40 -24.08 6.60 -12.70
C ALA A 40 -25.32 6.01 -13.38
N LEU A 41 -25.92 4.97 -12.79
CA LEU A 41 -27.17 4.39 -13.28
C LEU A 41 -28.33 5.37 -13.18
N LEU A 42 -28.51 6.00 -12.02
CA LEU A 42 -29.56 7.01 -11.80
C LEU A 42 -29.36 8.25 -12.67
N GLY A 43 -28.11 8.71 -12.80
CA GLY A 43 -27.72 9.83 -13.67
C GLY A 43 -27.95 9.52 -15.14
N GLY A 44 -27.58 8.32 -15.59
CA GLY A 44 -27.85 7.85 -16.95
C GLY A 44 -29.33 7.74 -17.26
N PHE A 45 -30.13 7.21 -16.32
CA PHE A 45 -31.59 7.16 -16.45
C PHE A 45 -32.20 8.57 -16.49
N SER A 46 -31.75 9.47 -15.61
CA SER A 46 -32.21 10.85 -15.58
C SER A 46 -31.85 11.60 -16.86
N ALA A 47 -30.65 11.39 -17.40
CA ALA A 47 -30.20 11.97 -18.67
C ALA A 47 -31.02 11.42 -19.85
N TRP A 48 -31.33 10.12 -19.85
CA TRP A 48 -32.22 9.54 -20.85
C TRP A 48 -33.60 10.21 -20.83
N VAL A 49 -34.22 10.35 -19.66
CA VAL A 49 -35.53 11.00 -19.52
C VAL A 49 -35.47 12.49 -19.91
N ALA A 50 -34.45 13.22 -19.47
CA ALA A 50 -34.33 14.66 -19.69
C ALA A 50 -34.01 15.04 -21.13
N PHE A 51 -33.14 14.29 -21.80
CA PHE A 51 -32.68 14.57 -23.16
C PHE A 51 -33.40 13.74 -24.22
N GLY A 52 -34.24 12.78 -23.82
CA GLY A 52 -35.05 11.98 -24.74
C GLY A 52 -34.21 11.13 -25.69
N PHE A 53 -33.07 10.60 -25.22
CA PHE A 53 -32.16 9.83 -26.07
C PHE A 53 -32.87 8.66 -26.77
N SER A 54 -32.59 8.49 -28.06
CA SER A 54 -33.12 7.37 -28.83
C SER A 54 -32.43 6.05 -28.46
N PRO A 55 -33.06 4.89 -28.70
CA PRO A 55 -32.43 3.58 -28.43
C PRO A 55 -31.07 3.41 -29.13
N ALA A 56 -30.90 3.97 -30.33
CA ALA A 56 -29.63 3.93 -31.06
C ALA A 56 -28.55 4.79 -30.40
N GLN A 57 -28.91 5.98 -29.87
CA GLN A 57 -27.97 6.83 -29.15
C GLN A 57 -27.50 6.18 -27.85
N ILE A 58 -28.42 5.56 -27.10
CA ILE A 58 -28.10 4.79 -25.88
C ILE A 58 -27.15 3.65 -26.21
N LEU A 59 -27.39 2.94 -27.31
CA LEU A 59 -26.51 1.87 -27.80
C LEU A 59 -25.10 2.40 -28.13
N TYR A 60 -24.98 3.52 -28.85
CA TYR A 60 -23.66 4.07 -29.19
C TYR A 60 -22.90 4.58 -27.95
N ILE A 61 -23.60 5.20 -27.00
CA ILE A 61 -23.01 5.64 -25.74
C ILE A 61 -22.52 4.44 -24.93
N SER A 62 -23.34 3.39 -24.79
CA SER A 62 -22.95 2.19 -24.04
C SER A 62 -21.79 1.46 -24.71
N LEU A 63 -21.77 1.36 -26.04
CA LEU A 63 -20.66 0.78 -26.80
C LEU A 63 -19.37 1.59 -26.60
N GLY A 64 -19.46 2.92 -26.62
CA GLY A 64 -18.33 3.81 -26.35
C GLY A 64 -17.78 3.66 -24.93
N LEU A 65 -18.66 3.58 -23.93
CA LEU A 65 -18.26 3.35 -22.54
C LEU A 65 -17.61 1.96 -22.34
N LEU A 66 -18.17 0.91 -22.96
CA LEU A 66 -17.60 -0.44 -22.93
C LEU A 66 -16.24 -0.49 -23.63
N PHE A 67 -16.08 0.25 -24.72
CA PHE A 67 -14.81 0.38 -25.42
C PHE A 67 -13.77 1.06 -24.53
N LEU A 68 -14.09 2.23 -23.94
CA LEU A 68 -13.20 2.92 -23.00
C LEU A 68 -12.83 2.03 -21.80
N TRP A 69 -13.80 1.30 -21.26
CA TRP A 69 -13.59 0.35 -20.18
C TRP A 69 -12.64 -0.79 -20.59
N SER A 70 -12.79 -1.31 -21.80
CA SER A 70 -11.93 -2.36 -22.34
C SER A 70 -10.52 -1.86 -22.62
N VAL A 71 -10.38 -0.63 -23.12
CA VAL A 71 -9.06 0.01 -23.30
C VAL A 71 -8.38 0.21 -21.95
N ASP A 72 -9.08 0.69 -20.93
CA ASP A 72 -8.52 0.83 -19.57
C ASP A 72 -8.06 -0.53 -19.01
N LEU A 73 -8.91 -1.56 -19.14
CA LEU A 73 -8.59 -2.90 -18.65
C LEU A 73 -7.38 -3.52 -19.37
N VAL A 74 -7.29 -3.39 -20.69
CA VAL A 74 -6.25 -4.04 -21.50
C VAL A 74 -4.96 -3.23 -21.53
N SER A 75 -5.04 -1.92 -21.75
CA SER A 75 -3.87 -1.05 -21.91
C SER A 75 -3.30 -0.57 -20.58
N PHE A 76 -4.16 -0.41 -19.57
CA PHE A 76 -3.79 0.17 -18.28
C PHE A 76 -4.11 -0.75 -17.10
N ASN A 77 -4.51 -2.00 -17.31
CA ASN A 77 -4.85 -2.94 -16.23
C ASN A 77 -5.86 -2.34 -15.21
N GLY A 78 -6.74 -1.46 -15.66
CA GLY A 78 -7.71 -0.73 -14.81
C GLY A 78 -7.14 0.50 -14.09
N GLY A 79 -5.98 1.02 -14.49
CA GLY A 79 -5.31 2.16 -13.86
C GLY A 79 -6.15 3.44 -13.83
N LEU A 80 -6.88 3.75 -14.91
CA LEU A 80 -7.73 4.94 -14.96
C LEU A 80 -8.90 4.84 -13.97
N ARG A 81 -9.56 3.67 -13.89
CA ARG A 81 -10.58 3.41 -12.88
C ARG A 81 -10.03 3.56 -11.46
N ASN A 82 -8.87 2.97 -11.18
CA ASN A 82 -8.26 3.02 -9.85
C ASN A 82 -7.88 4.46 -9.46
N LEU A 83 -7.32 5.22 -10.39
CA LEU A 83 -6.99 6.64 -10.20
C LEU A 83 -8.24 7.47 -9.85
N LEU A 84 -9.34 7.27 -10.58
CA LEU A 84 -10.60 7.97 -10.32
C LEU A 84 -11.18 7.59 -8.96
N LEU A 85 -11.22 6.30 -8.63
CA LEU A 85 -11.72 5.82 -7.35
C LEU A 85 -10.89 6.34 -6.18
N ASP A 86 -9.57 6.35 -6.31
CA ASP A 86 -8.64 6.87 -5.31
C ASP A 86 -8.80 8.40 -5.13
N THR A 87 -8.88 9.14 -6.22
CA THR A 87 -9.11 10.60 -6.19
C THR A 87 -10.43 10.95 -5.51
N ILE A 88 -11.51 10.23 -5.84
CA ILE A 88 -12.81 10.42 -5.19
C ILE A 88 -12.75 9.96 -3.73
N GLY A 89 -12.05 8.86 -3.44
CA GLY A 89 -11.79 8.35 -2.11
C GLY A 89 -11.17 9.39 -1.20
N HIS A 90 -10.08 10.01 -1.65
CA HIS A 90 -9.41 11.09 -0.95
C HIS A 90 -10.26 12.37 -0.82
N SER A 91 -11.04 12.71 -1.85
CA SER A 91 -11.87 13.92 -1.83
C SER A 91 -13.13 13.80 -0.95
N PHE A 92 -13.69 12.60 -0.80
CA PHE A 92 -14.96 12.39 -0.08
C PHE A 92 -14.81 11.69 1.27
N SER A 93 -13.67 11.03 1.53
CA SER A 93 -13.46 10.27 2.76
C SER A 93 -12.15 10.66 3.45
N GLN A 94 -12.27 11.53 4.46
CA GLN A 94 -11.14 11.85 5.36
C GLN A 94 -10.61 10.58 6.04
N LYS A 95 -11.48 9.59 6.31
CA LYS A 95 -11.08 8.30 6.87
C LYS A 95 -10.15 7.53 5.92
N TYR A 96 -10.44 7.54 4.62
CA TYR A 96 -9.60 6.89 3.61
C TYR A 96 -8.25 7.60 3.48
N HIS A 97 -8.27 8.93 3.37
CA HIS A 97 -7.04 9.72 3.33
C HIS A 97 -6.15 9.47 4.56
N ASN A 98 -6.72 9.54 5.76
CA ASN A 98 -5.97 9.27 6.99
C ASN A 98 -5.44 7.83 7.03
N ARG A 99 -6.18 6.84 6.50
CA ARG A 99 -5.70 5.46 6.40
C ARG A 99 -4.48 5.35 5.49
N VAL A 100 -4.55 5.90 4.27
CA VAL A 100 -3.44 5.86 3.30
C VAL A 100 -2.20 6.59 3.84
N VAL A 101 -2.36 7.76 4.46
CA VAL A 101 -1.24 8.48 5.09
C VAL A 101 -0.55 7.63 6.14
N GLN A 102 -1.32 6.95 6.99
CA GLN A 102 -0.76 6.07 8.01
C GLN A 102 -0.08 4.84 7.39
N HIS A 103 -0.67 4.26 6.35
CA HIS A 103 -0.08 3.14 5.60
C HIS A 103 1.29 3.52 5.01
N GLU A 104 1.38 4.66 4.33
CA GLU A 104 2.65 5.15 3.76
C GLU A 104 3.67 5.57 4.82
N ALA A 105 3.23 6.18 5.93
CA ALA A 105 4.11 6.48 7.06
C ALA A 105 4.69 5.21 7.68
N GLY A 106 3.94 4.10 7.68
CA GLY A 106 4.41 2.77 8.08
C GLY A 106 5.57 2.29 7.20
N HIS A 107 5.36 2.31 5.89
CA HIS A 107 6.39 1.99 4.88
C HIS A 107 7.66 2.82 5.06
N PHE A 108 7.50 4.14 5.15
CA PHE A 108 8.59 5.09 5.28
C PHE A 108 9.41 4.83 6.56
N LEU A 109 8.75 4.71 7.72
CA LEU A 109 9.42 4.51 9.00
C LEU A 109 10.19 3.19 9.04
N ILE A 110 9.57 2.09 8.60
CA ILE A 110 10.20 0.77 8.64
C ILE A 110 11.39 0.69 7.69
N ALA A 111 11.30 1.28 6.51
CA ALA A 111 12.45 1.37 5.60
C ALA A 111 13.62 2.12 6.24
N TYR A 112 13.35 3.30 6.81
CA TYR A 112 14.38 4.11 7.49
C TYR A 112 15.06 3.32 8.62
N LEU A 113 14.27 2.70 9.52
CA LEU A 113 14.78 1.90 10.64
C LEU A 113 15.64 0.70 10.20
N LEU A 114 15.34 0.13 9.03
CA LEU A 114 16.07 -1.02 8.47
C LEU A 114 17.29 -0.62 7.62
N GLY A 115 17.57 0.69 7.52
CA GLY A 115 18.70 1.25 6.77
C GLY A 115 18.45 1.35 5.26
N VAL A 116 17.19 1.36 4.83
CA VAL A 116 16.80 1.58 3.43
C VAL A 116 16.26 2.99 3.30
N LEU A 117 16.99 3.87 2.61
CA LEU A 117 16.65 5.29 2.54
C LEU A 117 15.43 5.53 1.62
N PRO A 118 14.36 6.16 2.13
CA PRO A 118 13.26 6.62 1.29
C PRO A 118 13.73 7.68 0.30
N LYS A 119 13.41 7.51 -0.98
CA LYS A 119 13.69 8.45 -2.08
C LYS A 119 12.57 9.48 -2.24
N GLY A 120 11.34 9.05 -1.98
CA GLY A 120 10.13 9.82 -2.24
C GLY A 120 8.91 9.11 -1.67
N TYR A 121 7.81 9.84 -1.54
CA TYR A 121 6.51 9.28 -1.21
C TYR A 121 5.41 10.01 -1.99
N THR A 122 4.32 9.31 -2.22
CA THR A 122 3.08 9.80 -2.83
C THR A 122 1.92 9.33 -1.97
N LEU A 123 1.01 10.25 -1.63
CA LEU A 123 -0.13 9.95 -0.77
C LEU A 123 -1.40 9.70 -1.56
N THR A 124 -1.38 9.97 -2.86
CA THR A 124 -2.48 9.73 -3.79
C THR A 124 -1.94 9.16 -5.09
N SER A 125 -2.78 8.39 -5.78
CA SER A 125 -2.50 7.88 -7.13
C SER A 125 -2.34 9.02 -8.14
N TRP A 126 -2.97 10.18 -7.87
CA TRP A 126 -2.80 11.40 -8.69
C TRP A 126 -1.41 12.01 -8.57
N GLU A 127 -0.88 12.12 -7.35
CA GLU A 127 0.52 12.53 -7.13
C GLU A 127 1.49 11.54 -7.77
N ALA A 128 1.18 10.24 -7.68
CA ALA A 128 1.96 9.18 -8.31
C ALA A 128 1.97 9.30 -9.84
N LEU A 129 0.82 9.58 -10.47
CA LEU A 129 0.74 9.84 -11.91
C LEU A 129 1.59 11.05 -12.33
N ILE A 130 1.53 12.17 -11.59
CA ILE A 130 2.30 13.38 -11.93
C ILE A 130 3.81 13.14 -11.79
N LYS A 131 4.23 12.43 -10.74
CA LYS A 131 5.66 12.18 -10.47
C LYS A 131 6.26 11.07 -11.33
N GLU A 132 5.51 10.00 -11.61
CA GLU A 132 6.00 8.80 -12.28
C GLU A 132 5.52 8.66 -13.74
N GLY A 133 4.54 9.45 -14.18
CA GLY A 133 4.08 9.50 -15.56
C GLY A 133 3.29 8.28 -16.03
N SER A 134 2.81 7.43 -15.11
CA SER A 134 2.08 6.19 -15.42
C SER A 134 0.73 6.14 -14.71
N LEU A 135 -0.30 5.71 -15.46
CA LEU A 135 -1.70 5.62 -14.99
C LEU A 135 -1.95 4.44 -14.04
N ASN A 136 -0.96 3.56 -13.84
CA ASN A 136 -1.10 2.33 -13.05
C ASN A 136 -0.40 2.40 -11.69
N VAL A 137 -0.04 3.61 -11.25
CA VAL A 137 0.73 3.80 -10.02
C VAL A 137 -0.22 4.27 -8.91
N GLN A 138 -0.26 3.51 -7.83
CA GLN A 138 -0.98 3.87 -6.60
C GLN A 138 -0.10 4.76 -5.72
N ALA A 139 -0.70 5.37 -4.68
CA ALA A 139 0.06 5.93 -3.57
C ALA A 139 1.12 4.94 -3.07
N GLY A 140 2.30 5.45 -2.73
CA GLY A 140 3.42 4.59 -2.41
C GLY A 140 4.68 5.34 -1.98
N THR A 141 5.54 4.63 -1.26
CA THR A 141 6.86 5.11 -0.88
C THR A 141 7.91 4.51 -1.82
N THR A 142 8.68 5.37 -2.49
CA THR A 142 9.79 4.97 -3.36
C THR A 142 11.07 4.91 -2.53
N PHE A 143 11.87 3.87 -2.69
CA PHE A 143 13.11 3.68 -1.94
C PHE A 143 14.34 3.78 -2.85
N VAL A 144 15.47 4.20 -2.26
CA VAL A 144 16.79 4.09 -2.88
C VAL A 144 17.35 2.73 -2.48
N ASP A 145 17.40 1.79 -3.42
CA ASP A 145 17.91 0.45 -3.13
C ASP A 145 18.73 -0.11 -4.29
N PHE A 146 19.94 0.44 -4.44
CA PHE A 146 20.90 -0.01 -5.45
C PHE A 146 21.42 -1.42 -5.15
N GLU A 147 21.58 -1.77 -3.87
CA GLU A 147 22.07 -3.07 -3.41
C GLU A 147 21.05 -4.19 -3.75
N PHE A 148 19.75 -3.94 -3.56
CA PHE A 148 18.70 -4.88 -3.96
C PHE A 148 18.60 -5.08 -5.47
N LEU A 149 18.71 -4.01 -6.26
CA LEU A 149 18.67 -4.11 -7.71
C LEU A 149 19.86 -4.93 -8.24
N GLU A 150 21.05 -4.72 -7.67
CA GLU A 150 22.26 -5.47 -8.01
C GLU A 150 22.18 -6.95 -7.57
N GLU A 151 21.67 -7.24 -6.37
CA GLU A 151 21.47 -8.61 -5.88
C GLU A 151 20.40 -9.38 -6.68
N ILE A 152 19.35 -8.70 -7.15
CA ILE A 152 18.35 -9.28 -8.05
C ILE A 152 18.97 -9.58 -9.43
N ASP A 153 19.70 -8.62 -10.00
CA ASP A 153 20.31 -8.76 -11.32
C ASP A 153 21.39 -9.86 -11.35
N THR A 154 22.10 -10.03 -10.24
CA THR A 154 23.08 -11.11 -10.04
C THR A 154 22.44 -12.45 -9.62
N GLY A 155 21.12 -12.49 -9.43
CA GLY A 155 20.35 -13.70 -9.09
C GLY A 155 20.59 -14.24 -7.67
N LYS A 156 21.16 -13.43 -6.77
CA LYS A 156 21.50 -13.82 -5.39
C LYS A 156 21.04 -12.76 -4.39
N VAL A 157 19.77 -12.84 -4.00
CA VAL A 157 19.25 -12.02 -2.91
C VAL A 157 19.76 -12.56 -1.56
N SER A 158 20.46 -11.72 -0.81
CA SER A 158 20.97 -12.06 0.51
C SER A 158 19.82 -12.22 1.52
N ALA A 159 20.03 -13.06 2.55
CA ALA A 159 19.03 -13.25 3.59
C ALA A 159 18.70 -11.94 4.34
N LYS A 160 19.70 -11.05 4.49
CA LYS A 160 19.53 -9.72 5.10
C LYS A 160 18.61 -8.85 4.25
N MET A 161 18.83 -8.82 2.93
CA MET A 161 18.02 -8.03 2.01
C MET A 161 16.59 -8.54 1.93
N LEU A 162 16.40 -9.86 1.82
CA LEU A 162 15.06 -10.46 1.84
C LEU A 162 14.30 -10.12 3.12
N ASN A 163 14.96 -10.15 4.28
CA ASN A 163 14.35 -9.78 5.55
C ASN A 163 13.90 -8.31 5.57
N ARG A 164 14.75 -7.39 5.09
CA ARG A 164 14.42 -5.97 4.99
C ARG A 164 13.20 -5.75 4.10
N PHE A 165 13.25 -6.30 2.88
CA PHE A 165 12.16 -6.18 1.91
C PHE A 165 10.85 -6.78 2.43
N SER A 166 10.91 -7.94 3.10
CA SER A 166 9.73 -8.58 3.68
C SER A 166 9.07 -7.70 4.74
N CYS A 167 9.86 -7.06 5.61
CA CYS A 167 9.34 -6.14 6.62
C CYS A 167 8.77 -4.86 6.00
N ILE A 168 9.46 -4.28 5.02
CA ILE A 168 8.98 -3.07 4.31
C ILE A 168 7.67 -3.39 3.59
N ALA A 169 7.60 -4.44 2.78
CA ALA A 169 6.38 -4.81 2.05
C ALA A 169 5.15 -5.02 2.96
N LEU A 170 5.35 -5.42 4.22
CA LEU A 170 4.27 -5.65 5.19
C LEU A 170 4.02 -4.44 6.10
N ALA A 171 4.81 -3.37 6.02
CA ALA A 171 4.76 -2.24 6.95
C ALA A 171 3.47 -1.44 6.87
N GLY A 172 2.97 -1.17 5.66
CA GLY A 172 1.69 -0.49 5.48
C GLY A 172 0.53 -1.29 6.06
N VAL A 173 0.40 -2.56 5.66
CA VAL A 173 -0.62 -3.49 6.17
C VAL A 173 -0.54 -3.63 7.69
N ALA A 174 0.67 -3.73 8.24
CA ALA A 174 0.87 -3.80 9.69
C ALA A 174 0.44 -2.54 10.41
N THR A 175 0.67 -1.37 9.80
CA THR A 175 0.24 -0.09 10.37
C THR A 175 -1.28 0.02 10.38
N GLU A 176 -1.93 -0.34 9.28
CA GLU A 176 -3.40 -0.35 9.22
C GLU A 176 -4.00 -1.33 10.24
N TYR A 177 -3.43 -2.53 10.35
CA TYR A 177 -3.87 -3.51 11.33
C TYR A 177 -3.76 -2.99 12.77
N LEU A 178 -2.64 -2.34 13.11
CA LEU A 178 -2.43 -1.79 14.46
C LEU A 178 -3.40 -0.66 14.80
N LEU A 179 -3.80 0.16 13.82
CA LEU A 179 -4.70 1.30 14.04
C LEU A 179 -6.18 0.95 13.96
N TYR A 180 -6.54 0.03 13.06
CA TYR A 180 -7.94 -0.20 12.68
C TYR A 180 -8.41 -1.65 12.93
N GLY A 181 -7.51 -2.55 13.33
CA GLY A 181 -7.79 -3.98 13.58
C GLY A 181 -7.87 -4.84 12.31
N TYR A 182 -7.83 -4.22 11.12
CA TYR A 182 -7.81 -4.87 9.82
C TYR A 182 -7.19 -3.94 8.77
N SER A 183 -6.66 -4.52 7.70
CA SER A 183 -6.14 -3.80 6.54
C SER A 183 -7.19 -3.69 5.44
N GLU A 184 -7.22 -2.55 4.77
CA GLU A 184 -7.97 -2.33 3.53
C GLU A 184 -6.99 -2.34 2.34
N GLY A 185 -5.84 -1.67 2.48
CA GLY A 185 -4.80 -1.61 1.43
C GLY A 185 -3.70 -2.69 1.50
N GLY A 186 -2.72 -2.59 0.61
CA GLY A 186 -1.48 -3.38 0.64
C GLY A 186 -1.48 -4.71 -0.15
N LEU A 187 -2.54 -5.01 -0.91
CA LEU A 187 -2.56 -6.19 -1.79
C LEU A 187 -1.42 -6.18 -2.82
N ALA A 188 -1.11 -5.00 -3.39
CA ALA A 188 0.00 -4.84 -4.32
C ALA A 188 1.35 -5.14 -3.66
N ASP A 189 1.54 -4.72 -2.41
CA ASP A 189 2.77 -4.95 -1.65
C ASP A 189 2.96 -6.42 -1.30
N ILE A 190 1.88 -7.08 -0.85
CA ILE A 190 1.85 -8.53 -0.61
C ILE A 190 2.13 -9.30 -1.90
N GLY A 191 1.54 -8.88 -3.03
CA GLY A 191 1.75 -9.50 -4.34
C GLY A 191 3.20 -9.40 -4.81
N LYS A 192 3.86 -8.25 -4.60
CA LYS A 192 5.30 -8.08 -4.87
C LYS A 192 6.16 -9.02 -4.02
N LEU A 193 5.85 -9.13 -2.72
CA LEU A 193 6.55 -10.05 -1.82
C LEU A 193 6.37 -11.52 -2.24
N ASP A 194 5.13 -11.93 -2.54
CA ASP A 194 4.84 -13.29 -3.00
C ASP A 194 5.55 -13.61 -4.34
N GLY A 195 5.53 -12.67 -5.28
CA GLY A 195 6.27 -12.78 -6.55
C GLY A 195 7.77 -12.96 -6.34
N LEU A 196 8.38 -12.19 -5.43
CA LEU A 196 9.79 -12.31 -5.08
C LEU A 196 10.10 -13.67 -4.43
N LEU A 197 9.27 -14.13 -3.49
CA LEU A 197 9.48 -15.43 -2.83
C LEU A 197 9.39 -16.59 -3.83
N LYS A 198 8.46 -16.50 -4.79
CA LYS A 198 8.31 -17.47 -5.88
C LYS A 198 9.51 -17.46 -6.83
N SER A 199 10.02 -16.29 -7.23
CA SER A 199 11.20 -16.19 -8.10
C SER A 199 12.46 -16.75 -7.46
N LEU A 200 12.57 -16.65 -6.13
CA LEU A 200 13.62 -17.27 -5.32
C LEU A 200 13.42 -18.78 -5.07
N GLY A 201 12.35 -19.38 -5.61
CA GLY A 201 12.07 -20.81 -5.49
C GLY A 201 11.64 -21.26 -4.08
N PHE A 202 11.06 -20.37 -3.27
CA PHE A 202 10.61 -20.74 -1.93
C PHE A 202 9.43 -21.71 -1.99
N THR A 203 9.46 -22.74 -1.14
CA THR A 203 8.27 -23.55 -0.88
C THR A 203 7.27 -22.75 -0.04
N GLN A 204 5.98 -23.11 -0.12
CA GLN A 204 4.93 -22.44 0.67
C GLN A 204 5.29 -22.37 2.16
N LYS A 205 5.78 -23.48 2.73
CA LYS A 205 6.18 -23.53 4.14
C LYS A 205 7.30 -22.52 4.49
N LYS A 206 8.26 -22.33 3.56
CA LYS A 206 9.36 -21.38 3.74
C LYS A 206 8.86 -19.94 3.60
N ALA A 207 8.01 -19.68 2.61
CA ALA A 207 7.35 -18.40 2.42
C ALA A 207 6.51 -18.00 3.65
N ASP A 208 5.66 -18.91 4.15
CA ASP A 208 4.86 -18.69 5.35
C ASP A 208 5.73 -18.35 6.56
N SER A 209 6.84 -19.05 6.72
CA SER A 209 7.78 -18.81 7.82
C SER A 209 8.43 -17.42 7.72
N GLN A 210 8.82 -17.01 6.50
CA GLN A 210 9.38 -15.69 6.24
C GLN A 210 8.36 -14.58 6.53
N VAL A 211 7.12 -14.75 6.05
CA VAL A 211 6.03 -13.79 6.27
C VAL A 211 5.73 -13.66 7.75
N ARG A 212 5.58 -14.77 8.50
CA ARG A 212 5.31 -14.72 9.95
C ARG A 212 6.41 -14.00 10.72
N TRP A 213 7.67 -14.29 10.39
CA TRP A 213 8.81 -13.58 10.98
C TRP A 213 8.74 -12.09 10.66
N ALA A 214 8.50 -11.72 9.40
CA ALA A 214 8.45 -10.32 8.99
C ALA A 214 7.28 -9.57 9.64
N VAL A 215 6.08 -10.17 9.72
CA VAL A 215 4.92 -9.60 10.41
C VAL A 215 5.24 -9.26 11.86
N LEU A 216 5.78 -10.23 12.61
CA LEU A 216 6.09 -10.02 14.02
C LEU A 216 7.10 -8.88 14.20
N ASN A 217 8.20 -8.91 13.45
CA ASN A 217 9.24 -7.88 13.55
C ASN A 217 8.72 -6.49 13.19
N THR A 218 7.94 -6.40 12.11
CA THR A 218 7.35 -5.14 11.65
C THR A 218 6.39 -4.57 12.68
N ILE A 219 5.50 -5.39 13.24
CA ILE A 219 4.57 -4.97 14.30
C ILE A 219 5.33 -4.51 15.55
N LEU A 220 6.39 -5.22 15.96
CA LEU A 220 7.17 -4.83 17.13
C LEU A 220 7.89 -3.50 16.94
N LEU A 221 8.45 -3.26 15.75
CA LEU A 221 9.07 -1.98 15.39
C LEU A 221 8.04 -0.85 15.37
N LEU A 222 6.89 -1.06 14.73
CA LEU A 222 5.82 -0.06 14.67
C LEU A 222 5.23 0.28 16.04
N ARG A 223 5.09 -0.71 16.93
CA ARG A 223 4.65 -0.49 18.32
C ARG A 223 5.69 0.28 19.12
N ARG A 224 6.98 -0.06 18.98
CA ARG A 224 8.07 0.63 19.67
C ARG A 224 8.15 2.11 19.27
N HIS A 225 8.02 2.39 17.97
CA HIS A 225 8.19 3.72 17.41
C HIS A 225 6.85 4.38 17.05
N GLU A 226 5.80 4.13 17.84
CA GLU A 226 4.45 4.65 17.59
C GLU A 226 4.44 6.18 17.49
N ARG A 227 5.15 6.86 18.39
CA ARG A 227 5.23 8.33 18.39
C ARG A 227 5.89 8.86 17.12
N ALA A 228 7.02 8.28 16.70
CA ALA A 228 7.71 8.66 15.49
C ALA A 228 6.83 8.47 14.25
N ARG A 229 6.09 7.35 14.17
CA ARG A 229 5.12 7.07 13.11
C ARG A 229 4.03 8.12 13.03
N LEU A 230 3.44 8.51 14.17
CA LEU A 230 2.36 9.51 14.21
C LEU A 230 2.83 10.88 13.73
N GLN A 231 4.00 11.33 14.20
CA GLN A 231 4.58 12.61 13.79
C GLN A 231 5.00 12.60 12.31
N LEU A 232 5.54 11.47 11.83
CA LEU A 232 5.86 11.27 10.42
C LEU A 232 4.60 11.34 9.55
N ALA A 233 3.51 10.70 9.96
CA ALA A 233 2.24 10.76 9.23
C ALA A 233 1.70 12.19 9.12
N GLU A 234 1.82 13.00 10.19
CA GLU A 234 1.43 14.42 10.19
C GLU A 234 2.30 15.26 9.24
N ALA A 235 3.61 15.05 9.27
CA ALA A 235 4.55 15.68 8.35
C ALA A 235 4.28 15.32 6.88
N MET A 236 4.01 14.02 6.63
CA MET A 236 3.69 13.53 5.29
C MET A 236 2.38 14.12 4.77
N SER A 237 1.32 14.14 5.61
CA SER A 237 0.02 14.75 5.29
C SER A 237 0.14 16.24 4.99
N SER A 238 1.09 16.93 5.63
CA SER A 238 1.41 18.34 5.38
C SER A 238 2.26 18.57 4.11
N GLY A 239 2.60 17.51 3.36
CA GLY A 239 3.38 17.60 2.13
C GLY A 239 4.85 17.98 2.34
N MET A 240 5.43 17.68 3.51
CA MET A 240 6.82 17.99 3.82
C MET A 240 7.82 17.23 2.93
N SER A 241 9.03 17.76 2.77
CA SER A 241 10.06 17.07 1.99
C SER A 241 10.52 15.78 2.67
N VAL A 242 11.06 14.82 1.90
CA VAL A 242 11.65 13.57 2.43
C VAL A 242 12.69 13.85 3.52
N GLY A 243 13.57 14.83 3.31
CA GLY A 243 14.58 15.21 4.30
C GLY A 243 13.97 15.76 5.60
N SER A 244 12.88 16.52 5.49
CA SER A 244 12.14 17.00 6.67
C SER A 244 11.45 15.85 7.41
N CYS A 245 10.87 14.89 6.68
CA CYS A 245 10.29 13.67 7.25
C CYS A 245 11.34 12.83 7.99
N ILE A 246 12.54 12.69 7.43
CA ILE A 246 13.68 12.03 8.11
C ILE A 246 14.03 12.77 9.41
N GLY A 247 14.12 14.10 9.37
CA GLY A 247 14.36 14.89 10.58
C GLY A 247 13.30 14.68 11.66
N VAL A 248 12.02 14.56 11.28
CA VAL A 248 10.93 14.23 12.22
C VAL A 248 11.13 12.86 12.86
N ILE A 249 11.58 11.86 12.09
CA ILE A 249 11.90 10.53 12.60
C ILE A 249 13.04 10.62 13.61
N GLU A 250 14.16 11.25 13.24
CA GLU A 250 15.36 11.38 14.08
C GLU A 250 15.09 12.12 15.40
N MET A 251 14.18 13.10 15.40
CA MET A 251 13.77 13.82 16.60
C MET A 251 12.87 13.00 17.55
N ASN A 252 12.27 11.91 17.06
CA ASN A 252 11.27 11.12 17.80
C ASN A 252 11.68 9.65 18.01
N ILE A 253 12.90 9.27 17.63
CA ILE A 253 13.51 7.99 17.99
C ILE A 253 14.52 8.24 19.11
N ASP A 254 14.47 7.44 20.18
CA ASP A 254 15.47 7.51 21.24
C ASP A 254 16.85 7.07 20.71
N SER A 255 17.91 7.81 21.08
CA SER A 255 19.28 7.62 20.57
C SER A 255 19.84 6.20 20.79
N ALA A 256 19.28 5.45 21.75
CA ALA A 256 19.67 4.08 22.05
C ALA A 256 19.20 3.04 21.00
N ASP A 257 18.23 3.38 20.13
CA ASP A 257 17.68 2.45 19.13
C ASP A 257 18.46 2.46 17.80
N VAL A 258 19.32 3.46 17.56
CA VAL A 258 20.14 3.57 16.33
C VAL A 258 21.43 2.73 16.42
N GLU A 259 21.94 2.46 17.63
CA GLU A 259 23.22 1.79 17.85
C GLU A 259 23.16 0.24 17.86
N MET A 260 21.98 -0.38 17.64
CA MET A 260 21.83 -1.84 17.52
C MET A 260 21.82 -2.35 16.07
N GLN A 261 22.44 -1.62 15.13
CA GLN A 261 22.64 -2.07 13.74
C GLN A 261 23.98 -2.77 13.54
#